data_AF-A0A5B9W8I8-F1
#
_entry.id   AF-A0A5B9W8I8-F1
#
_cell.length_a   1.000
_cell.length_b   1.000
_cell.length_c   1.000
_cell.angle_alpha   90.00
_cell.angle_beta   90.00
_cell.angle_gamma   90.00
#
_symmetry.space_group_name_H-M   'P 1'
#
loop_
_entity.id
_entity.type
_entity.pdbx_description
1 polymer ?
#
loop_
_entity_poly.entity_id
_entity_poly.type
_entity_poly.pdbx_seq_one_letter_code
_entity_poly.pdbx_strand_id
1 'polypeptide(L)'
;MKYLNALPAWAVLLAAMPAGLLSADDPKPVRPAHGPTRAPKPTPPIVPGQVPLAATQIKDVPDEALPYVYTKWRHFTVKDGLPDDHVFSVKVDGPRVWIGTEDGLACLDRRTGKIRSWKEKDGLPFQAVTAIDVDRNTGDVWLGLFGGGLARFSGGRFDHFTQLNSGLVNDVVYGVTIEGDSVWAATTAGCSRYNTKTREWTIFNEKNAPMEEIWNYSVSHDEGKVYLGVWGSGCLEYDLQTKHWKEYLDPDGEMEIDLYRDDGIVHVIVTGATHVDGTLWISSYFGNCRYDGRNWRGFYSHETGIPSDFTNAVRGRSAAEGWFGTDKGVGVVADFFTDTYVAYTRDPQSLRGVAKVYRRGKLLKSVDMETGVPHNFIINFDIDGKDVWVATGKGLGWAMGDDYFPGVRTPDGRPYPAAKDPAARATLIPAQARP
;
A
#
# COMPACT_ATOMS: atom_id res chain seq x y z
N MET A 1 10.46 37.42 22.61
CA MET A 1 9.90 38.24 21.51
C MET A 1 10.55 37.80 20.21
N LYS A 2 9.75 37.17 19.36
CA LYS A 2 9.88 36.96 17.90
C LYS A 2 11.03 36.09 17.36
N TYR A 3 10.62 35.12 16.54
CA TYR A 3 11.37 34.25 15.62
C TYR A 3 11.92 32.92 16.14
N LEU A 4 11.02 31.99 16.47
CA LEU A 4 11.21 30.55 16.27
C LEU A 4 9.82 29.95 16.00
N ASN A 5 9.45 29.90 14.72
CA ASN A 5 8.28 29.19 14.21
C ASN A 5 8.62 28.73 12.79
N ALA A 6 8.11 27.53 12.45
CA ALA A 6 8.08 26.89 11.14
C ALA A 6 9.32 26.07 10.72
N LEU A 7 9.35 24.81 11.20
CA LEU A 7 9.70 23.69 10.33
C LEU A 7 8.48 22.72 10.33
N PRO A 8 7.97 22.31 9.17
CA PRO A 8 6.86 21.35 9.06
C PRO A 8 7.31 19.92 9.37
N ALA A 9 6.37 19.12 9.91
CA ALA A 9 6.58 17.76 10.42
C ALA A 9 7.13 16.72 9.41
N TRP A 10 7.19 17.04 8.11
CA TRP A 10 7.84 16.15 7.13
C TRP A 10 9.37 16.04 7.30
N ALA A 11 10.01 16.99 7.99
CA ALA A 11 11.45 16.98 8.22
C ALA A 11 11.93 15.97 9.29
N VAL A 12 11.01 15.31 10.01
CA VAL A 12 11.36 14.28 11.01
C VAL A 12 11.65 12.91 10.34
N LEU A 13 11.37 12.76 9.05
CA LEU A 13 11.68 11.55 8.27
C LEU A 13 13.16 11.36 7.89
N LEU A 14 14.07 12.22 8.37
CA LEU A 14 15.51 12.15 8.03
C LEU A 14 16.48 12.25 9.21
N ALA A 15 15.99 12.25 10.46
CA ALA A 15 16.83 12.47 11.64
C ALA A 15 16.67 11.39 12.72
N ALA A 16 17.14 10.18 12.43
CA ALA A 16 17.51 9.21 13.46
C ALA A 16 18.68 8.35 12.98
N MET A 17 19.83 8.98 12.73
CA MET A 17 21.12 8.31 12.71
C MET A 17 21.89 8.71 13.98
N PRO A 18 22.34 7.79 14.83
CA PRO A 18 23.39 8.10 15.78
C PRO A 18 24.74 8.00 15.04
N ALA A 19 25.31 9.16 14.72
CA ALA A 19 26.72 9.26 14.37
C ALA A 19 27.56 9.27 15.67
N GLY A 20 28.45 8.29 15.81
CA GLY A 20 29.70 8.45 16.56
C GLY A 20 29.88 7.59 17.80
N LEU A 21 30.66 6.51 17.66
CA LEU A 21 31.78 6.20 18.56
C LEU A 21 32.74 5.24 17.82
N LEU A 22 33.61 5.84 16.99
CA LEU A 22 34.87 5.23 16.59
C LEU A 22 35.82 5.33 17.78
N SER A 23 36.08 4.20 18.43
CA SER A 23 37.28 4.00 19.25
C SER A 23 38.08 2.86 18.62
N ALA A 24 39.38 3.09 18.46
CA ALA A 24 40.35 2.15 17.97
C ALA A 24 40.63 1.01 18.97
N ASP A 25 41.10 -0.11 18.40
CA ASP A 25 41.85 -1.25 18.97
C ASP A 25 41.13 -2.25 19.90
N ASP A 26 40.86 -3.48 19.42
CA ASP A 26 41.83 -4.60 19.37
C ASP A 26 41.17 -5.86 18.71
N PRO A 27 41.91 -6.71 17.97
CA PRO A 27 41.33 -7.82 17.21
C PRO A 27 41.03 -9.05 18.09
N LYS A 28 39.77 -9.47 18.14
CA LYS A 28 39.39 -10.78 18.72
C LYS A 28 39.60 -11.92 17.71
N PRO A 29 40.02 -13.11 18.15
CA PRO A 29 40.44 -14.21 17.27
C PRO A 29 39.26 -14.82 16.51
N VAL A 30 39.41 -14.91 15.18
CA VAL A 30 38.51 -15.62 14.28
C VAL A 30 38.58 -17.13 14.59
N ARG A 31 37.44 -17.73 14.97
CA ARG A 31 37.29 -19.19 14.97
C ARG A 31 37.08 -19.68 13.53
N PRO A 32 37.69 -20.79 13.11
CA PRO A 32 37.48 -21.32 11.77
C PRO A 32 36.04 -21.85 11.63
N ALA A 33 35.34 -21.36 10.61
CA ALA A 33 34.04 -21.89 10.21
C ALA A 33 34.22 -23.28 9.59
N HIS A 34 33.78 -24.33 10.28
CA HIS A 34 33.48 -25.61 9.66
C HIS A 34 32.03 -25.60 9.19
N GLY A 35 31.81 -25.16 7.95
CA GLY A 35 30.57 -25.43 7.23
C GLY A 35 30.63 -26.83 6.59
N PRO A 36 29.52 -27.60 6.57
CA PRO A 36 29.46 -28.80 5.76
C PRO A 36 29.55 -28.40 4.27
N THR A 37 30.40 -29.09 3.54
CA THR A 37 30.61 -28.96 2.10
C THR A 37 29.29 -29.18 1.35
N ARG A 38 28.66 -28.09 0.91
CA ARG A 38 27.51 -28.14 0.00
C ARG A 38 28.04 -28.38 -1.41
N ALA A 39 27.52 -29.42 -2.09
CA ALA A 39 27.85 -29.71 -3.48
C ALA A 39 27.64 -28.47 -4.37
N PRO A 40 28.45 -28.28 -5.44
CA PRO A 40 28.31 -27.13 -6.32
C PRO A 40 26.90 -27.12 -6.92
N LYS A 41 26.16 -26.02 -6.73
CA LYS A 41 24.89 -25.79 -7.44
C LYS A 41 25.19 -25.87 -8.94
N PRO A 42 24.35 -26.53 -9.75
CA PRO A 42 24.52 -26.51 -11.19
C PRO A 42 24.48 -25.05 -11.66
N THR A 43 25.41 -24.69 -12.54
CA THR A 43 25.44 -23.40 -13.22
C THR A 43 24.05 -23.11 -13.77
N PRO A 44 23.44 -21.94 -13.49
CA PRO A 44 22.18 -21.60 -14.13
C PRO A 44 22.38 -21.65 -15.64
N PRO A 45 21.40 -22.16 -16.41
CA PRO A 45 21.51 -22.10 -17.85
C PRO A 45 21.70 -20.64 -18.27
N ILE A 46 22.72 -20.40 -19.08
CA ILE A 46 22.90 -19.14 -19.80
C ILE A 46 21.57 -18.88 -20.51
N VAL A 47 20.84 -17.83 -20.11
CA VAL A 47 19.62 -17.40 -20.80
C VAL A 47 20.08 -16.70 -22.08
N PRO A 48 19.91 -17.31 -23.28
CA PRO A 48 20.25 -16.66 -24.52
C PRO A 48 19.05 -15.79 -24.92
N GLY A 49 19.30 -14.49 -25.04
CA GLY A 49 18.42 -13.58 -25.77
C GLY A 49 17.28 -13.00 -24.95
N GLN A 50 17.44 -11.72 -24.61
CA GLN A 50 16.39 -10.76 -24.90
C GLN A 50 15.76 -11.13 -26.24
N VAL A 51 14.49 -11.57 -26.24
CA VAL A 51 13.67 -11.28 -27.40
C VAL A 51 13.26 -9.83 -27.19
N PRO A 52 13.80 -8.86 -27.95
CA PRO A 52 13.13 -7.57 -28.01
C PRO A 52 11.75 -7.89 -28.56
N LEU A 53 10.72 -7.79 -27.72
CA LEU A 53 9.34 -7.82 -28.20
C LEU A 53 9.28 -6.79 -29.31
N ALA A 54 9.11 -7.25 -30.54
CA ALA A 54 9.23 -6.43 -31.72
C ALA A 54 8.45 -5.14 -31.48
N ALA A 55 9.15 -4.02 -31.55
CA ALA A 55 8.56 -2.70 -31.44
C ALA A 55 7.64 -2.48 -32.65
N THR A 56 6.48 -3.12 -32.66
CA THR A 56 5.34 -2.65 -33.45
C THR A 56 5.17 -1.20 -33.03
N GLN A 57 5.22 -0.29 -33.99
CA GLN A 57 4.97 1.11 -33.73
C GLN A 57 3.54 1.19 -33.20
N ILE A 58 3.39 1.39 -31.90
CA ILE A 58 2.10 1.65 -31.28
C ILE A 58 1.80 3.13 -31.54
N LYS A 59 1.47 3.46 -32.78
CA LYS A 59 0.76 4.67 -33.12
C LYS A 59 -0.61 4.20 -33.58
N ASP A 60 -1.66 4.78 -33.00
CA ASP A 60 -3.07 4.47 -33.27
C ASP A 60 -3.64 3.24 -32.53
N VAL A 61 -3.55 3.22 -31.19
CA VAL A 61 -4.45 2.38 -30.38
C VAL A 61 -5.82 3.05 -30.38
N PRO A 62 -6.89 2.40 -30.89
CA PRO A 62 -8.23 2.96 -30.82
C PRO A 62 -8.63 3.25 -29.37
N ASP A 63 -9.44 4.28 -29.15
CA ASP A 63 -9.87 4.68 -27.81
C ASP A 63 -10.60 3.55 -27.08
N GLU A 64 -11.27 2.66 -27.81
CA GLU A 64 -11.95 1.48 -27.26
C GLU A 64 -10.99 0.39 -26.72
N ALA A 65 -9.70 0.48 -27.04
CA ALA A 65 -8.65 -0.46 -26.60
C ALA A 65 -7.75 0.10 -25.48
N LEU A 66 -8.04 1.31 -24.99
CA LEU A 66 -7.39 1.92 -23.83
C LEU A 66 -8.12 1.53 -22.54
N PRO A 67 -7.41 1.44 -21.39
CA PRO A 67 -8.05 1.22 -20.12
C PRO A 67 -8.93 2.41 -19.75
N TYR A 68 -9.85 2.22 -18.82
CA TYR A 68 -10.60 3.33 -18.26
C TYR A 68 -9.65 4.32 -17.56
N VAL A 69 -9.81 5.60 -17.88
CA VAL A 69 -9.07 6.71 -17.24
C VAL A 69 -10.05 7.54 -16.43
N TYR A 70 -9.76 7.71 -15.14
CA TYR A 70 -10.57 8.55 -14.27
C TYR A 70 -10.36 10.02 -14.62
N THR A 71 -11.39 10.63 -15.22
CA THR A 71 -11.37 12.05 -15.63
C THR A 71 -12.27 12.93 -14.77
N LYS A 72 -13.16 12.33 -14.00
CA LYS A 72 -14.08 13.01 -13.06
C LYS A 72 -13.52 12.89 -11.65
N TRP A 73 -13.04 14.02 -11.12
CA TRP A 73 -12.47 14.13 -9.79
C TRP A 73 -13.22 15.15 -8.95
N ARG A 74 -13.40 14.83 -7.67
CA ARG A 74 -13.86 15.78 -6.66
C ARG A 74 -12.85 15.86 -5.54
N HIS A 75 -12.58 17.08 -5.06
CA HIS A 75 -11.69 17.31 -3.92
C HIS A 75 -12.49 17.63 -2.68
N PHE A 76 -11.92 17.27 -1.53
CA PHE A 76 -12.38 17.72 -0.22
C PHE A 76 -11.18 18.26 0.55
N THR A 77 -11.37 19.42 1.17
CA THR A 77 -10.36 20.20 1.89
C THR A 77 -10.95 20.75 3.20
N VAL A 78 -10.16 21.49 3.96
CA VAL A 78 -10.66 22.26 5.12
C VAL A 78 -11.82 23.20 4.77
N LYS A 79 -11.91 23.67 3.51
CA LYS A 79 -13.02 24.51 3.04
C LYS A 79 -14.35 23.75 2.98
N ASP A 80 -14.28 22.43 2.82
CA ASP A 80 -15.44 21.53 2.74
C ASP A 80 -15.82 20.96 4.11
N GLY A 81 -15.00 21.19 5.13
CA GLY A 81 -15.20 20.73 6.51
C GLY A 81 -14.23 19.65 6.98
N LEU A 82 -13.15 19.36 6.24
CA LEU A 82 -12.08 18.51 6.77
C LEU A 82 -11.38 19.18 7.97
N PRO A 83 -10.90 18.41 8.96
CA PRO A 83 -10.17 18.95 10.10
C PRO A 83 -8.81 19.55 9.72
N ASP A 84 -8.14 18.94 8.73
CA ASP A 84 -6.87 19.35 8.13
C ASP A 84 -6.82 18.90 6.65
N ASP A 85 -5.96 19.53 5.83
CA ASP A 85 -5.75 19.16 4.42
C ASP A 85 -4.76 17.99 4.29
N HIS A 86 -3.93 17.70 5.28
CA HIS A 86 -3.03 16.56 5.27
C HIS A 86 -3.81 15.30 5.65
N VAL A 87 -4.16 14.50 4.63
CA VAL A 87 -5.00 13.30 4.81
C VAL A 87 -4.13 12.06 4.84
N PHE A 88 -4.09 11.37 5.99
CA PHE A 88 -3.30 10.16 6.17
C PHE A 88 -4.04 8.88 5.78
N SER A 89 -5.34 8.82 6.03
CA SER A 89 -6.12 7.59 5.83
C SER A 89 -7.52 7.88 5.33
N VAL A 90 -8.05 6.92 4.58
CA VAL A 90 -9.43 6.93 4.09
C VAL A 90 -9.98 5.51 4.15
N LYS A 91 -11.24 5.37 4.57
CA LYS A 91 -11.97 4.11 4.55
C LYS A 91 -13.44 4.33 4.18
N VAL A 92 -13.92 3.63 3.16
CA VAL A 92 -15.30 3.67 2.69
C VAL A 92 -16.11 2.57 3.38
N ASP A 93 -17.25 2.96 3.93
CA ASP A 93 -18.25 2.07 4.52
C ASP A 93 -19.65 2.48 4.06
N GLY A 94 -20.07 1.92 2.91
CA GLY A 94 -21.33 2.25 2.27
C GLY A 94 -21.43 3.76 1.96
N PRO A 95 -22.44 4.49 2.46
CA PRO A 95 -22.56 5.92 2.20
C PRO A 95 -21.55 6.79 2.96
N ARG A 96 -20.85 6.22 3.96
CA ARG A 96 -19.90 6.94 4.82
C ARG A 96 -18.49 6.77 4.30
N VAL A 97 -17.72 7.85 4.28
CA VAL A 97 -16.29 7.83 4.02
C VAL A 97 -15.60 8.42 5.23
N TRP A 98 -14.88 7.58 5.96
CA TRP A 98 -14.08 7.97 7.12
C TRP A 98 -12.71 8.45 6.65
N ILE A 99 -12.25 9.56 7.22
CA ILE A 99 -11.10 10.32 6.73
C ILE A 99 -10.26 10.69 7.95
N GLY A 100 -9.05 10.16 8.02
CA GLY A 100 -8.07 10.47 9.06
C GLY A 100 -7.10 11.52 8.57
N THR A 101 -6.94 12.59 9.34
CA THR A 101 -6.09 13.74 8.98
C THR A 101 -5.03 13.99 10.04
N GLU A 102 -4.12 14.92 9.77
CA GLU A 102 -3.09 15.35 10.73
C GLU A 102 -3.66 15.97 12.01
N ASP A 103 -4.83 16.63 11.92
CA ASP A 103 -5.49 17.29 13.04
C ASP A 103 -6.97 16.92 13.16
N GLY A 104 -7.28 15.62 13.09
CA GLY A 104 -8.58 15.06 13.48
C GLY A 104 -9.15 13.98 12.57
N LEU A 105 -10.34 13.52 12.95
CA LEU A 105 -11.16 12.55 12.21
C LEU A 105 -12.31 13.27 11.49
N ALA A 106 -12.65 12.84 10.28
CA ALA A 106 -13.86 13.24 9.58
C ALA A 106 -14.66 12.04 9.06
N CYS A 107 -15.96 12.25 8.91
CA CYS A 107 -16.89 11.36 8.21
C CYS A 107 -17.66 12.18 7.17
N LEU A 108 -17.45 11.85 5.90
CA LEU A 108 -18.19 12.38 4.76
C LEU A 108 -19.39 11.47 4.47
N ASP A 109 -20.58 12.05 4.34
CA ASP A 109 -21.71 11.38 3.68
C ASP A 109 -21.60 11.62 2.17
N ARG A 110 -21.24 10.58 1.42
CA ARG A 110 -20.99 10.68 -0.03
C ARG A 110 -22.24 11.07 -0.84
N ARG A 111 -23.44 10.86 -0.28
CA ARG A 111 -24.71 11.20 -0.96
C ARG A 111 -25.00 12.69 -0.87
N THR A 112 -24.74 13.29 0.30
CA THR A 112 -25.07 14.69 0.57
C THR A 112 -23.86 15.63 0.45
N GLY A 113 -22.65 15.09 0.47
CA GLY A 113 -21.41 15.87 0.50
C GLY A 113 -21.10 16.50 1.85
N LYS A 114 -21.89 16.22 2.90
CA LYS A 114 -21.71 16.81 4.23
C LYS A 114 -20.61 16.11 5.00
N ILE A 115 -19.74 16.90 5.63
CA ILE A 115 -18.65 16.42 6.48
C ILE A 115 -18.97 16.70 7.94
N ARG A 116 -18.79 15.70 8.79
CA ARG A 116 -18.74 15.85 10.25
C ARG A 116 -17.32 15.54 10.72
N SER A 117 -16.78 16.39 11.59
CA SER A 117 -15.41 16.28 12.10
C SER A 117 -15.37 16.12 13.62
N TRP A 118 -14.30 15.51 14.11
CA TRP A 118 -13.94 15.41 15.53
C TRP A 118 -12.47 15.75 15.71
N LYS A 119 -12.17 16.69 16.60
CA LYS A 119 -10.82 16.98 17.11
C LYS A 119 -10.70 16.56 18.58
N GLU A 120 -9.55 16.80 19.20
CA GLU A 120 -9.33 16.43 20.61
C GLU A 120 -10.34 17.07 21.56
N LYS A 121 -10.72 18.33 21.30
CA LYS A 121 -11.77 19.04 22.06
C LYS A 121 -13.14 18.34 22.00
N ASP A 122 -13.38 17.50 21.01
CA ASP A 122 -14.63 16.75 20.79
C ASP A 122 -14.52 15.31 21.34
N GLY A 123 -13.42 14.97 22.00
CA GLY A 123 -13.17 13.67 22.63
C GLY A 123 -12.29 12.70 21.84
N LEU A 124 -11.79 13.10 20.65
CA LEU A 124 -10.79 12.30 19.95
C LEU A 124 -9.51 12.20 20.82
N PRO A 125 -8.96 11.01 21.10
CA PRO A 125 -7.86 10.91 22.06
C PRO A 125 -6.53 11.50 21.59
N PHE A 126 -6.33 11.62 20.27
CA PHE A 126 -5.11 12.16 19.68
C PHE A 126 -5.39 12.74 18.29
N GLN A 127 -4.74 13.86 17.96
CA GLN A 127 -4.99 14.61 16.72
C GLN A 127 -4.73 13.83 15.41
N ALA A 128 -3.62 13.10 15.30
CA ALA A 128 -3.17 12.51 14.04
C ALA A 128 -3.74 11.11 13.83
N VAL A 129 -4.64 10.95 12.87
CA VAL A 129 -5.34 9.70 12.55
C VAL A 129 -4.77 9.05 11.29
N THR A 130 -3.90 8.06 11.47
CA THR A 130 -3.06 7.45 10.42
C THR A 130 -3.64 6.21 9.77
N ALA A 131 -4.59 5.53 10.42
CA ALA A 131 -5.25 4.35 9.88
C ALA A 131 -6.70 4.28 10.34
N ILE A 132 -7.56 3.72 9.48
CA ILE A 132 -8.98 3.53 9.78
C ILE A 132 -9.42 2.18 9.23
N ASP A 133 -10.14 1.42 10.05
CA ASP A 133 -10.99 0.33 9.57
C ASP A 133 -12.36 0.36 10.25
N VAL A 134 -13.37 -0.22 9.60
CA VAL A 134 -14.76 -0.21 10.09
C VAL A 134 -15.26 -1.64 10.23
N ASP A 135 -15.73 -1.98 11.42
CA ASP A 135 -16.44 -3.24 11.63
C ASP A 135 -17.82 -3.10 11.00
N ARG A 136 -18.03 -3.79 9.87
CA ARG A 136 -19.28 -3.71 9.11
C ARG A 136 -20.48 -4.28 9.86
N ASN A 137 -20.27 -5.12 10.88
CA ASN A 137 -21.34 -5.72 11.67
C ASN A 137 -21.83 -4.78 12.76
N THR A 138 -20.93 -4.08 13.43
CA THR A 138 -21.26 -3.18 14.56
C THR A 138 -21.35 -1.72 14.14
N GLY A 139 -20.68 -1.34 13.06
CA GLY A 139 -20.49 0.05 12.63
C GLY A 139 -19.41 0.79 13.41
N ASP A 140 -18.63 0.11 14.24
CA ASP A 140 -17.55 0.70 15.01
C ASP A 140 -16.36 1.02 14.14
N VAL A 141 -15.72 2.15 14.42
CA VAL A 141 -14.58 2.64 13.65
C VAL A 141 -13.34 2.51 14.52
N TRP A 142 -12.36 1.74 14.05
CA TRP A 142 -11.07 1.58 14.70
C TRP A 142 -10.05 2.49 14.04
N LEU A 143 -9.29 3.21 14.86
CA LEU A 143 -8.41 4.30 14.47
C LEU A 143 -6.99 4.00 14.95
N GLY A 144 -6.03 3.99 14.03
CA GLY A 144 -4.61 4.09 14.36
C GLY A 144 -4.25 5.56 14.54
N LEU A 145 -3.52 5.87 15.62
CA LEU A 145 -3.10 7.22 15.97
C LEU A 145 -1.57 7.30 15.98
N PHE A 146 -1.02 8.37 15.42
CA PHE A 146 0.44 8.54 15.33
C PHE A 146 1.04 9.03 16.66
N GLY A 147 1.44 8.10 17.53
CA GLY A 147 1.94 8.42 18.88
C GLY A 147 0.83 8.50 19.93
N GLY A 148 -0.42 8.25 19.53
CA GLY A 148 -1.59 8.19 20.41
C GLY A 148 -2.13 6.79 20.62
N GLY A 149 -1.58 5.75 20.01
CA GLY A 149 -2.05 4.37 20.12
C GLY A 149 -3.24 4.04 19.23
N LEU A 150 -4.18 3.26 19.75
CA LEU A 150 -5.37 2.79 19.06
C LEU A 150 -6.61 3.40 19.71
N ALA A 151 -7.60 3.79 18.91
CA ALA A 151 -8.89 4.23 19.42
C ALA A 151 -10.06 3.52 18.72
N ARG A 152 -11.18 3.38 19.43
CA ARG A 152 -12.45 2.88 18.87
C ARG A 152 -13.51 3.96 19.02
N PHE A 153 -14.09 4.37 17.91
CA PHE A 153 -15.26 5.24 17.89
C PHE A 153 -16.54 4.40 17.76
N SER A 154 -17.36 4.41 18.81
CA SER A 154 -18.62 3.66 18.88
C SER A 154 -19.71 4.52 19.51
N GLY A 155 -20.86 4.64 18.83
CA GLY A 155 -22.03 5.35 19.36
C GLY A 155 -21.76 6.81 19.79
N GLY A 156 -20.79 7.49 19.17
CA GLY A 156 -20.41 8.86 19.53
C GLY A 156 -19.37 8.99 20.65
N ARG A 157 -18.79 7.88 21.14
CA ARG A 157 -17.74 7.88 22.17
C ARG A 157 -16.46 7.26 21.64
N PHE A 158 -15.34 7.70 22.20
CA PHE A 158 -14.01 7.15 21.93
C PHE A 158 -13.54 6.31 23.11
N ASP A 159 -13.21 5.04 22.86
CA ASP A 159 -12.37 4.23 23.73
C ASP A 159 -10.91 4.39 23.27
N HIS A 160 -9.96 4.40 24.21
CA HIS A 160 -8.55 4.71 23.94
C HIS A 160 -7.60 3.67 24.54
N PHE A 161 -6.74 3.11 23.71
CA PHE A 161 -5.79 2.06 24.03
C PHE A 161 -4.37 2.54 23.71
N THR A 162 -3.52 2.57 24.73
CA THR A 162 -2.11 2.95 24.63
C THR A 162 -1.24 1.83 25.19
N GLN A 163 0.06 1.93 24.95
CA GLN A 163 1.07 1.04 25.53
C GLN A 163 1.03 1.04 27.07
N LEU A 164 0.61 2.14 27.68
CA LEU A 164 0.60 2.31 29.13
C LEU A 164 -0.71 1.86 29.81
N ASN A 165 -1.82 1.83 29.08
CA ASN A 165 -3.14 1.51 29.65
C ASN A 165 -3.75 0.19 29.13
N SER A 166 -3.10 -0.45 28.16
CA SER A 166 -3.61 -1.64 27.46
C SER A 166 -2.49 -2.63 27.13
N GLY A 167 -2.77 -3.62 26.27
CA GLY A 167 -1.77 -4.55 25.76
C GLY A 167 -1.21 -4.19 24.37
N LEU A 168 -1.45 -2.96 23.90
CA LEU A 168 -0.87 -2.46 22.66
C LEU A 168 0.66 -2.37 22.78
N VAL A 169 1.41 -2.86 21.79
CA VAL A 169 2.87 -2.92 21.87
C VAL A 169 3.55 -1.55 21.73
N ASN A 170 2.95 -0.61 21.00
CA ASN A 170 3.48 0.74 20.79
C ASN A 170 2.40 1.75 20.40
N ASP A 171 2.59 3.01 20.77
CA ASP A 171 1.63 4.09 20.53
C ASP A 171 1.70 4.71 19.12
N VAL A 172 2.69 4.36 18.30
CA VAL A 172 2.73 4.80 16.89
C VAL A 172 2.13 3.72 16.02
N VAL A 173 0.85 3.89 15.64
CA VAL A 173 0.09 2.92 14.84
C VAL A 173 -0.04 3.42 13.39
N TYR A 174 0.53 2.70 12.42
CA TYR A 174 0.48 3.06 11.00
C TYR A 174 -0.64 2.39 10.21
N GLY A 175 -1.07 1.21 10.65
CA GLY A 175 -2.09 0.42 9.96
C GLY A 175 -3.04 -0.24 10.95
N VAL A 176 -4.30 -0.33 10.57
CA VAL A 176 -5.35 -1.02 11.32
C VAL A 176 -6.17 -1.85 10.35
N THR A 177 -6.49 -3.09 10.74
CA THR A 177 -7.50 -3.87 10.03
C THR A 177 -8.30 -4.76 10.97
N ILE A 178 -9.56 -5.03 10.62
CA ILE A 178 -10.49 -5.83 11.43
C ILE A 178 -10.72 -7.16 10.74
N GLU A 179 -10.20 -8.22 11.34
CA GLU A 179 -10.38 -9.58 10.88
C GLU A 179 -11.28 -10.33 11.88
N GLY A 180 -12.53 -10.58 11.47
CA GLY A 180 -13.53 -11.20 12.34
C GLY A 180 -13.75 -10.39 13.61
N ASP A 181 -13.46 -10.98 14.78
CA ASP A 181 -13.54 -10.31 16.08
C ASP A 181 -12.22 -9.66 16.51
N SER A 182 -11.18 -9.71 15.67
CA SER A 182 -9.83 -9.27 16.00
C SER A 182 -9.49 -7.96 15.29
N VAL A 183 -8.97 -7.01 16.04
CA VAL A 183 -8.38 -5.78 15.51
C VAL A 183 -6.87 -5.94 15.49
N TRP A 184 -6.29 -5.84 14.31
CA TRP A 184 -4.85 -5.85 14.12
C TRP A 184 -4.33 -4.43 13.97
N ALA A 185 -3.20 -4.14 14.62
CA ALA A 185 -2.54 -2.85 14.61
C ALA A 185 -1.07 -3.02 14.23
N ALA A 186 -0.67 -2.45 13.09
CA ALA A 186 0.71 -2.34 12.65
C ALA A 186 1.38 -1.15 13.35
N THR A 187 2.45 -1.40 14.10
CA THR A 187 3.12 -0.39 14.92
C THR A 187 4.63 -0.35 14.66
N THR A 188 5.33 0.67 15.18
CA THR A 188 6.79 0.78 15.06
C THR A 188 7.58 -0.26 15.85
N ALA A 189 6.95 -0.98 16.79
CA ALA A 189 7.63 -1.99 17.63
C ALA A 189 6.97 -3.38 17.53
N GLY A 190 6.47 -3.72 16.34
CA GLY A 190 5.80 -4.97 16.04
C GLY A 190 4.32 -4.79 15.67
N CYS A 191 3.58 -5.88 15.69
CA CYS A 191 2.14 -5.90 15.43
C CYS A 191 1.36 -6.35 16.67
N SER A 192 0.23 -5.72 16.95
CA SER A 192 -0.68 -6.11 18.03
C SER A 192 -2.00 -6.63 17.47
N ARG A 193 -2.56 -7.67 18.08
CA ARG A 193 -3.91 -8.16 17.81
C ARG A 193 -4.75 -8.10 19.08
N TYR A 194 -5.86 -7.37 19.01
CA TYR A 194 -6.85 -7.26 20.09
C TYR A 194 -8.12 -8.03 19.74
N ASN A 195 -8.49 -9.01 20.55
CA ASN A 195 -9.78 -9.69 20.39
C ASN A 195 -10.88 -8.90 21.09
N THR A 196 -11.86 -8.40 20.34
CA THR A 196 -12.93 -7.53 20.85
C THR A 196 -13.93 -8.25 21.77
N LYS A 197 -14.01 -9.58 21.71
CA LYS A 197 -14.87 -10.41 22.58
C LYS A 197 -14.19 -10.79 23.88
N THR A 198 -12.97 -11.35 23.81
CA THR A 198 -12.23 -11.80 25.01
C THR A 198 -11.48 -10.66 25.69
N ARG A 199 -11.24 -9.56 24.97
CA ARG A 199 -10.42 -8.40 25.39
C ARG A 199 -8.95 -8.73 25.58
N GLU A 200 -8.49 -9.83 25.00
CA GLU A 200 -7.11 -10.27 25.08
C GLU A 200 -6.26 -9.64 23.98
N TRP A 201 -5.02 -9.32 24.34
CA TRP A 201 -4.00 -8.83 23.42
C TRP A 201 -3.02 -9.95 23.08
N THR A 202 -2.64 -10.04 21.81
CA THR A 202 -1.51 -10.84 21.34
C THR A 202 -0.52 -9.89 20.67
N ILE A 203 0.76 -10.02 20.99
CA ILE A 203 1.83 -9.19 20.42
C ILE A 203 2.72 -10.07 19.53
N PHE A 204 3.06 -9.56 18.36
CA PHE A 204 3.98 -10.15 17.40
C PHE A 204 5.19 -9.23 17.21
N ASN A 205 6.39 -9.74 17.48
CA ASN A 205 7.65 -9.01 17.40
C ASN A 205 8.81 -9.96 17.07
N GLU A 206 10.06 -9.49 17.16
CA GLU A 206 11.28 -10.24 16.82
C GLU A 206 11.46 -11.55 17.61
N LYS A 207 10.73 -11.72 18.72
CA LYS A 207 10.84 -12.91 19.58
C LYS A 207 9.92 -14.05 19.16
N ASN A 208 8.86 -13.77 18.40
CA ASN A 208 7.80 -14.75 18.08
C ASN A 208 7.20 -14.61 16.68
N ALA A 209 7.68 -13.65 15.89
CA ALA A 209 7.40 -13.47 14.48
C ALA A 209 8.73 -13.27 13.75
N PRO A 210 8.79 -13.59 12.45
CA PRO A 210 10.00 -13.43 11.66
C PRO A 210 10.19 -11.95 11.26
N MET A 211 10.54 -11.15 12.25
CA MET A 211 10.83 -9.73 12.09
C MET A 211 12.26 -9.51 12.55
N GLU A 212 13.18 -9.35 11.61
CA GLU A 212 14.53 -8.87 11.93
C GLU A 212 14.46 -7.40 12.37
N GLU A 213 13.67 -6.63 11.63
CA GLU A 213 13.27 -5.28 11.95
C GLU A 213 11.75 -5.25 12.19
N ILE A 214 11.32 -4.53 13.23
CA ILE A 214 9.97 -4.68 13.79
C ILE A 214 9.01 -3.55 13.41
N TRP A 215 9.44 -2.64 12.54
CA TRP A 215 8.63 -1.47 12.19
C TRP A 215 7.60 -1.83 11.11
N ASN A 216 6.35 -2.00 11.52
CA ASN A 216 5.24 -2.36 10.64
C ASN A 216 4.55 -1.10 10.10
N TYR A 217 4.53 -0.92 8.78
CA TYR A 217 3.87 0.20 8.11
C TYR A 217 2.42 -0.08 7.75
N SER A 218 2.07 -1.34 7.46
CA SER A 218 0.73 -1.69 7.03
C SER A 218 0.32 -3.06 7.53
N VAL A 219 -0.99 -3.22 7.68
CA VAL A 219 -1.64 -4.50 7.91
C VAL A 219 -2.90 -4.57 7.06
N SER A 220 -3.13 -5.72 6.43
CA SER A 220 -4.38 -6.05 5.75
C SER A 220 -4.72 -7.52 6.00
N HIS A 221 -5.95 -7.92 5.70
CA HIS A 221 -6.34 -9.32 5.77
C HIS A 221 -7.13 -9.71 4.52
N ASP A 222 -7.02 -10.97 4.14
CA ASP A 222 -7.84 -11.59 3.10
C ASP A 222 -7.81 -13.11 3.26
N GLU A 223 -8.89 -13.80 2.89
CA GLU A 223 -8.97 -15.27 2.82
C GLU A 223 -8.40 -16.02 4.05
N GLY A 224 -8.65 -15.54 5.27
CA GLY A 224 -8.18 -16.19 6.50
C GLY A 224 -6.69 -15.97 6.81
N LYS A 225 -6.08 -14.97 6.19
CA LYS A 225 -4.68 -14.58 6.38
C LYS A 225 -4.56 -13.10 6.66
N VAL A 226 -3.47 -12.75 7.34
CA VAL A 226 -3.10 -11.36 7.63
C VAL A 226 -1.75 -11.07 6.98
N TYR A 227 -1.63 -9.94 6.31
CA TYR A 227 -0.44 -9.51 5.60
C TYR A 227 0.13 -8.27 6.25
N LEU A 228 1.42 -8.28 6.55
CA LEU A 228 2.16 -7.16 7.15
C LEU A 228 3.19 -6.63 6.16
N GLY A 229 3.21 -5.31 5.97
CA GLY A 229 4.32 -4.61 5.33
C GLY A 229 5.27 -4.10 6.40
N VAL A 230 6.51 -4.60 6.38
CA VAL A 230 7.49 -4.36 7.44
C VAL A 230 8.73 -3.69 6.86
N TRP A 231 9.20 -2.64 7.52
CA TRP A 231 10.50 -2.04 7.21
C TRP A 231 11.59 -3.03 7.58
N GLY A 232 12.39 -3.47 6.61
CA GLY A 232 13.53 -4.36 6.84
C GLY A 232 13.18 -5.83 7.11
N SER A 233 11.93 -6.24 6.92
CA SER A 233 11.55 -7.66 6.99
C SER A 233 10.56 -8.06 5.89
N GLY A 234 10.48 -7.25 4.82
CA GLY A 234 9.69 -7.57 3.64
C GLY A 234 8.19 -7.63 3.92
N CYS A 235 7.53 -8.59 3.29
CA CYS A 235 6.11 -8.85 3.50
C CYS A 235 5.95 -10.14 4.32
N LEU A 236 5.19 -10.08 5.40
CA LEU A 236 4.89 -11.25 6.23
C LEU A 236 3.44 -11.67 6.04
N GLU A 237 3.19 -12.97 5.99
CA GLU A 237 1.86 -13.58 5.92
C GLU A 237 1.64 -14.44 7.17
N TYR A 238 0.58 -14.15 7.93
CA TYR A 238 0.14 -14.95 9.06
C TYR A 238 -1.13 -15.70 8.70
N ASP A 239 -1.06 -17.02 8.75
CA ASP A 239 -2.22 -17.88 8.53
C ASP A 239 -2.98 -18.05 9.85
N LEU A 240 -4.25 -17.61 9.88
CA LEU A 240 -5.04 -17.58 11.12
C LEU A 240 -5.45 -18.97 11.61
N GLN A 241 -5.56 -19.93 10.69
CA GLN A 241 -5.97 -21.29 11.00
C GLN A 241 -4.82 -22.08 11.62
N THR A 242 -3.66 -22.03 10.96
CA THR A 242 -2.48 -22.81 11.32
C THR A 242 -1.60 -22.07 12.33
N LYS A 243 -1.77 -20.75 12.46
CA LYS A 243 -0.97 -19.86 13.33
C LYS A 243 0.51 -19.82 12.94
N HIS A 244 0.81 -20.05 11.67
CA HIS A 244 2.15 -20.02 11.14
C HIS A 244 2.42 -18.75 10.33
N TRP A 245 3.67 -18.30 10.42
CA TRP A 245 4.20 -17.23 9.60
C TRP A 245 4.81 -17.79 8.33
N LYS A 246 4.63 -17.06 7.25
CA LYS A 246 5.37 -17.19 6.00
C LYS A 246 5.98 -15.84 5.67
N GLU A 247 7.25 -15.86 5.31
CA GLU A 247 8.02 -14.68 4.94
C GLU A 247 8.12 -14.59 3.43
N TYR A 248 7.97 -13.38 2.92
CA TYR A 248 8.34 -13.01 1.55
C TYR A 248 9.50 -12.03 1.67
N LEU A 249 10.71 -12.55 1.47
CA LEU A 249 11.98 -11.82 1.48
C LEU A 249 12.61 -11.87 0.09
N ASP A 250 13.68 -11.09 -0.07
CA ASP A 250 14.59 -11.24 -1.20
C ASP A 250 15.13 -12.71 -1.22
N PRO A 251 15.07 -13.43 -2.36
CA PRO A 251 15.58 -14.78 -2.50
C PRO A 251 17.04 -14.97 -2.07
N ASP A 252 17.88 -13.92 -2.15
CA ASP A 252 19.27 -13.98 -1.69
C ASP A 252 19.45 -13.65 -0.20
N GLY A 253 18.41 -13.08 0.43
CA GLY A 253 18.38 -12.73 1.84
C GLY A 253 19.12 -11.44 2.19
N GLU A 254 19.54 -10.65 1.21
CA GLU A 254 20.25 -9.39 1.42
C GLU A 254 19.28 -8.20 1.50
N MET A 255 19.75 -7.12 2.14
CA MET A 255 18.99 -5.88 2.31
C MET A 255 19.29 -4.89 1.18
N GLU A 256 19.15 -5.34 -0.06
CA GLU A 256 19.37 -4.51 -1.26
C GLU A 256 18.14 -4.49 -2.19
N ILE A 257 18.27 -3.73 -3.28
CA ILE A 257 17.29 -3.81 -4.38
C ILE A 257 17.56 -5.15 -5.06
N ASP A 258 16.53 -5.97 -5.19
CA ASP A 258 16.63 -7.21 -5.97
C ASP A 258 17.10 -6.88 -7.39
N LEU A 259 18.31 -7.34 -7.72
CA LEU A 259 18.95 -7.11 -9.02
C LEU A 259 18.46 -8.12 -10.05
N TYR A 260 17.90 -9.23 -9.60
CA TYR A 260 17.24 -10.18 -10.45
C TYR A 260 15.79 -9.76 -10.65
N ARG A 261 15.31 -10.01 -11.86
CA ARG A 261 13.99 -9.55 -12.28
C ARG A 261 12.99 -10.65 -11.99
N ASP A 262 11.90 -10.28 -11.31
CA ASP A 262 10.71 -11.12 -11.17
C ASP A 262 10.95 -12.46 -10.43
N ASP A 263 11.89 -12.49 -9.48
CA ASP A 263 12.19 -13.66 -8.63
C ASP A 263 11.95 -13.43 -7.13
N GLY A 264 11.76 -12.19 -6.69
CA GLY A 264 11.43 -11.86 -5.31
C GLY A 264 10.55 -10.62 -5.12
N ILE A 265 10.49 -10.19 -3.86
CA ILE A 265 10.06 -8.83 -3.55
C ILE A 265 11.12 -7.85 -4.07
N VAL A 266 10.70 -6.70 -4.58
CA VAL A 266 11.65 -5.70 -5.12
C VAL A 266 12.58 -5.13 -4.04
N HIS A 267 12.11 -5.03 -2.81
CA HIS A 267 12.92 -4.61 -1.67
C HIS A 267 12.22 -4.98 -0.35
N VAL A 268 13.01 -5.31 0.66
CA VAL A 268 12.62 -5.60 2.05
C VAL A 268 12.07 -4.42 2.86
N ILE A 269 12.06 -3.20 2.32
CA ILE A 269 11.45 -2.03 2.96
C ILE A 269 10.03 -1.90 2.39
N VAL A 270 9.12 -2.72 2.91
CA VAL A 270 7.76 -2.81 2.41
C VAL A 270 6.86 -1.83 3.16
N THR A 271 6.21 -0.94 2.42
CA THR A 271 5.28 0.07 2.94
C THR A 271 3.85 -0.42 2.97
N GLY A 272 3.51 -1.35 2.08
CA GLY A 272 2.14 -1.79 1.83
C GLY A 272 2.09 -3.23 1.34
N ALA A 273 1.16 -4.01 1.86
CA ALA A 273 0.82 -5.34 1.34
C ALA A 273 -0.69 -5.53 1.31
N THR A 274 -1.24 -5.93 0.17
CA THR A 274 -2.67 -6.27 0.02
C THR A 274 -2.84 -7.50 -0.82
N HIS A 275 -3.66 -8.45 -0.35
CA HIS A 275 -4.03 -9.63 -1.09
C HIS A 275 -5.47 -9.51 -1.61
N VAL A 276 -5.67 -9.90 -2.87
CA VAL A 276 -7.00 -9.94 -3.52
C VAL A 276 -6.95 -10.95 -4.67
N ASP A 277 -8.01 -11.73 -4.85
CA ASP A 277 -8.13 -12.72 -5.94
C ASP A 277 -6.95 -13.70 -6.03
N GLY A 278 -6.41 -14.14 -4.89
CA GLY A 278 -5.23 -15.02 -4.85
C GLY A 278 -3.93 -14.36 -5.29
N THR A 279 -3.88 -13.03 -5.33
CA THR A 279 -2.73 -12.24 -5.75
C THR A 279 -2.32 -11.29 -4.64
N LEU A 280 -1.04 -11.31 -4.28
CA LEU A 280 -0.42 -10.36 -3.36
C LEU A 280 0.18 -9.19 -4.14
N TRP A 281 -0.20 -7.97 -3.78
CA TRP A 281 0.37 -6.73 -4.28
C TRP A 281 1.17 -6.06 -3.16
N ILE A 282 2.39 -5.62 -3.47
CA ILE A 282 3.35 -5.09 -2.51
C ILE A 282 3.93 -3.77 -3.03
N SER A 283 4.01 -2.77 -2.14
CA SER A 283 4.75 -1.54 -2.38
C SER A 283 5.98 -1.42 -1.50
N SER A 284 7.06 -0.83 -2.03
CA SER A 284 8.29 -0.55 -1.30
C SER A 284 8.79 0.88 -1.58
N TYR A 285 9.86 1.29 -0.91
CA TYR A 285 10.53 2.58 -1.21
C TYR A 285 11.38 2.56 -2.49
N PHE A 286 11.53 1.40 -3.15
CA PHE A 286 12.44 1.22 -4.30
C PHE A 286 11.76 0.56 -5.51
N GLY A 287 10.43 0.52 -5.50
CA GLY A 287 9.61 -0.05 -6.56
C GLY A 287 8.42 -0.81 -6.01
N ASN A 288 7.76 -1.57 -6.87
CA ASN A 288 6.55 -2.30 -6.49
C ASN A 288 6.59 -3.71 -7.06
N CYS A 289 5.85 -4.64 -6.45
CA CYS A 289 5.75 -5.98 -6.99
C CYS A 289 4.38 -6.64 -6.77
N ARG A 290 4.19 -7.73 -7.50
CA ARG A 290 3.01 -8.59 -7.46
C ARG A 290 3.45 -10.05 -7.41
N TYR A 291 2.71 -10.88 -6.68
CA TYR A 291 2.90 -12.32 -6.60
C TYR A 291 1.57 -13.07 -6.77
N ASP A 292 1.52 -14.03 -7.70
CA ASP A 292 0.30 -14.80 -8.00
C ASP A 292 0.23 -16.18 -7.30
N GLY A 293 1.10 -16.40 -6.31
CA GLY A 293 1.28 -17.70 -5.67
C GLY A 293 2.33 -18.59 -6.35
N ARG A 294 2.86 -18.17 -7.51
CA ARG A 294 3.89 -18.91 -8.24
C ARG A 294 4.99 -18.03 -8.82
N ASN A 295 4.63 -16.90 -9.41
CA ASN A 295 5.52 -16.00 -10.13
C ASN A 295 5.47 -14.61 -9.52
N TRP A 296 6.63 -13.97 -9.48
CA TRP A 296 6.76 -12.57 -9.11
C TRP A 296 6.69 -11.67 -10.36
N ARG A 297 6.35 -10.41 -10.14
CA ARG A 297 6.50 -9.33 -11.12
C ARG A 297 6.91 -8.06 -10.39
N GLY A 298 8.06 -7.48 -10.73
CA GLY A 298 8.48 -6.14 -10.35
C GLY A 298 7.96 -5.06 -11.31
N PHE A 299 7.68 -3.88 -10.77
CA PHE A 299 7.26 -2.68 -11.47
C PHE A 299 8.13 -1.49 -11.06
N TYR A 300 8.82 -0.91 -12.05
CA TYR A 300 9.69 0.24 -11.86
C TYR A 300 9.22 1.43 -12.69
N SER A 301 9.43 2.63 -12.19
CA SER A 301 8.98 3.91 -12.78
C SER A 301 9.48 4.08 -14.22
N HIS A 302 10.75 3.77 -14.46
CA HIS A 302 11.41 3.90 -15.77
C HIS A 302 10.88 2.93 -16.84
N GLU A 303 10.27 1.81 -16.44
CA GLU A 303 9.72 0.81 -17.36
C GLU A 303 8.21 0.98 -17.58
N THR A 304 7.48 1.37 -16.54
CA THR A 304 6.01 1.34 -16.51
C THR A 304 5.38 2.70 -16.77
N GLY A 305 6.12 3.78 -16.52
CA GLY A 305 5.58 5.15 -16.49
C GLY A 305 4.88 5.50 -15.17
N ILE A 306 4.87 4.60 -14.18
CA ILE A 306 4.46 4.93 -12.80
C ILE A 306 5.29 6.13 -12.30
N PRO A 307 4.71 7.13 -11.61
CA PRO A 307 5.38 8.41 -11.37
C PRO A 307 6.69 8.35 -10.57
N SER A 308 6.87 7.34 -9.72
CA SER A 308 8.05 7.18 -8.86
C SER A 308 8.15 5.76 -8.31
N ASP A 309 9.36 5.37 -7.91
CA ASP A 309 9.63 4.11 -7.22
C ASP A 309 9.46 4.21 -5.69
N PHE A 310 9.42 5.44 -5.15
CA PHE A 310 9.16 5.66 -3.74
C PHE A 310 7.64 5.60 -3.46
N THR A 311 7.18 4.46 -2.95
CA THR A 311 5.74 4.17 -2.82
C THR A 311 5.33 4.06 -1.35
N ASN A 312 4.32 4.83 -0.96
CA ASN A 312 3.77 4.89 0.40
C ASN A 312 2.67 3.86 0.66
N ALA A 313 1.88 3.50 -0.37
CA ALA A 313 0.73 2.62 -0.20
C ALA A 313 0.41 1.82 -1.47
N VAL A 314 -0.20 0.66 -1.27
CA VAL A 314 -0.76 -0.21 -2.32
C VAL A 314 -2.19 -0.62 -2.00
N ARG A 315 -3.01 -0.69 -3.05
CA ARG A 315 -4.32 -1.36 -3.02
C ARG A 315 -4.54 -2.14 -4.31
N GLY A 316 -4.67 -3.46 -4.20
CA GLY A 316 -5.19 -4.30 -5.27
C GLY A 316 -6.71 -4.13 -5.39
N ARG A 317 -7.22 -3.87 -6.60
CA ARG A 317 -8.66 -4.02 -6.89
C ARG A 317 -8.98 -5.46 -7.31
N SER A 318 -8.06 -6.09 -8.03
CA SER A 318 -8.16 -7.47 -8.50
C SER A 318 -6.77 -8.06 -8.72
N ALA A 319 -6.71 -9.31 -9.18
CA ALA A 319 -5.46 -9.90 -9.65
C ALA A 319 -4.80 -9.11 -10.81
N ALA A 320 -5.56 -8.33 -11.58
CA ALA A 320 -5.08 -7.64 -12.78
C ALA A 320 -4.88 -6.13 -12.61
N GLU A 321 -5.48 -5.54 -11.56
CA GLU A 321 -5.47 -4.11 -11.32
C GLU A 321 -4.97 -3.78 -9.92
N GLY A 322 -3.90 -2.98 -9.85
CA GLY A 322 -3.25 -2.55 -8.62
C GLY A 322 -2.91 -1.06 -8.65
N TRP A 323 -3.14 -0.38 -7.53
CA TRP A 323 -2.93 1.06 -7.34
C TRP A 323 -1.78 1.30 -6.38
N PHE A 324 -0.89 2.22 -6.74
CA PHE A 324 0.31 2.60 -6.02
C PHE A 324 0.34 4.10 -5.77
N GLY A 325 0.56 4.48 -4.52
CA GLY A 325 0.63 5.87 -4.08
C GLY A 325 2.05 6.26 -3.88
N THR A 326 2.54 7.19 -4.69
CA THR A 326 3.94 7.57 -4.71
C THR A 326 4.14 9.00 -4.23
N ASP A 327 5.39 9.41 -4.06
CA ASP A 327 5.75 10.80 -3.76
C ASP A 327 5.51 11.77 -4.94
N LYS A 328 5.24 11.25 -6.14
CA LYS A 328 5.09 12.03 -7.39
C LYS A 328 3.77 11.81 -8.12
N GLY A 329 2.85 11.02 -7.57
CA GLY A 329 1.50 10.86 -8.08
C GLY A 329 0.95 9.46 -7.82
N VAL A 330 -0.09 9.10 -8.57
CA VAL A 330 -0.68 7.75 -8.51
C VAL A 330 -0.19 6.95 -9.70
N GLY A 331 0.35 5.76 -9.45
CA GLY A 331 0.62 4.75 -10.46
C GLY A 331 -0.45 3.66 -10.41
N VAL A 332 -0.93 3.24 -11.57
CA VAL A 332 -1.92 2.17 -11.67
C VAL A 332 -1.43 1.15 -12.68
N VAL A 333 -1.33 -0.11 -12.26
CA VAL A 333 -1.37 -1.25 -13.18
C VAL A 333 -2.83 -1.39 -13.57
N ALA A 334 -3.19 -0.85 -14.73
CA ALA A 334 -4.59 -0.78 -15.16
C ALA A 334 -5.05 -2.11 -15.78
N ASP A 335 -4.11 -2.82 -16.41
CA ASP A 335 -4.30 -4.22 -16.80
C ASP A 335 -2.94 -4.89 -16.89
N PHE A 336 -2.69 -5.79 -15.94
CA PHE A 336 -1.47 -6.58 -15.83
C PHE A 336 -1.18 -7.39 -17.10
N PHE A 337 -2.18 -7.97 -17.74
CA PHE A 337 -1.96 -8.97 -18.81
C PHE A 337 -1.63 -8.32 -20.15
N THR A 338 -2.09 -7.09 -20.37
CA THR A 338 -1.70 -6.29 -21.53
C THR A 338 -0.50 -5.39 -21.26
N ASP A 339 0.06 -5.43 -20.05
CA ASP A 339 1.17 -4.59 -19.60
C ASP A 339 0.84 -3.10 -19.74
N THR A 340 -0.37 -2.75 -19.27
CA THR A 340 -0.96 -1.41 -19.41
C THR A 340 -0.99 -0.68 -18.07
N TYR A 341 -0.54 0.57 -18.08
CA TYR A 341 -0.39 1.41 -16.90
C TYR A 341 -1.06 2.76 -17.09
N VAL A 342 -1.52 3.36 -15.99
CA VAL A 342 -1.99 4.74 -15.97
C VAL A 342 -1.31 5.50 -14.84
N ALA A 343 -0.75 6.65 -15.15
CA ALA A 343 -0.12 7.55 -14.19
C ALA A 343 -0.97 8.82 -14.05
N TYR A 344 -1.41 9.14 -12.83
CA TYR A 344 -2.12 10.38 -12.51
C TYR A 344 -1.20 11.33 -11.77
N THR A 345 -1.06 12.55 -12.29
CA THR A 345 -0.24 13.61 -11.71
C THR A 345 -1.00 14.94 -11.74
N ARG A 346 -0.53 15.90 -10.95
CA ARG A 346 -1.03 17.27 -10.90
C ARG A 346 0.10 18.23 -11.23
N ASP A 347 -0.16 19.16 -12.12
CA ASP A 347 0.77 20.25 -12.38
C ASP A 347 0.76 21.26 -11.21
N PRO A 348 1.91 21.58 -10.61
CA PRO A 348 1.96 22.41 -9.41
C PRO A 348 1.65 23.90 -9.67
N GLN A 349 1.65 24.36 -10.92
CA GLN A 349 1.42 25.77 -11.26
C GLN A 349 -0.04 26.01 -11.68
N SER A 350 -0.51 25.27 -12.68
CA SER A 350 -1.88 25.34 -13.22
C SER A 350 -2.90 24.58 -12.37
N LEU A 351 -2.44 23.70 -11.47
CA LEU A 351 -3.27 22.85 -10.62
C LEU A 351 -4.15 21.82 -11.36
N ARG A 352 -4.01 21.73 -12.69
CA ARG A 352 -4.68 20.77 -13.55
C ARG A 352 -4.13 19.37 -13.36
N GLY A 353 -4.98 18.38 -13.61
CA GLY A 353 -4.61 16.98 -13.59
C GLY A 353 -4.14 16.51 -14.96
N VAL A 354 -3.21 15.57 -14.98
CA VAL A 354 -2.82 14.85 -16.21
C VAL A 354 -2.82 13.36 -15.91
N ALA A 355 -3.52 12.60 -16.76
CA ALA A 355 -3.43 11.14 -16.79
C ALA A 355 -2.65 10.69 -18.02
N LYS A 356 -1.62 9.88 -17.83
CA LYS A 356 -0.81 9.32 -18.92
C LYS A 356 -1.00 7.82 -18.98
N VAL A 357 -1.36 7.31 -20.15
CA VAL A 357 -1.57 5.88 -20.41
C VAL A 357 -0.34 5.31 -21.08
N TYR A 358 0.23 4.27 -20.50
CA TYR A 358 1.39 3.55 -21.03
C TYR A 358 1.02 2.11 -21.35
N ARG A 359 1.67 1.52 -22.35
CA ARG A 359 1.63 0.08 -22.61
C ARG A 359 3.00 -0.38 -23.02
N ARG A 360 3.55 -1.40 -22.35
CA ARG A 360 4.91 -1.91 -22.62
C ARG A 360 5.96 -0.79 -22.63
N GLY A 361 5.88 0.07 -21.62
CA GLY A 361 6.73 1.25 -21.44
C GLY A 361 6.57 2.39 -22.44
N LYS A 362 5.67 2.27 -23.43
CA LYS A 362 5.42 3.33 -24.42
C LYS A 362 4.22 4.17 -24.02
N LEU A 363 4.37 5.49 -24.00
CA LEU A 363 3.27 6.43 -23.82
C LEU A 363 2.32 6.34 -25.02
N LEU A 364 1.05 6.06 -24.75
CA LEU A 364 0.00 5.96 -25.76
C LEU A 364 -0.84 7.22 -25.85
N LYS A 365 -1.28 7.74 -24.70
CA LYS A 365 -2.20 8.87 -24.61
C LYS A 365 -1.90 9.70 -23.37
N SER A 366 -2.06 11.01 -23.51
CA SER A 366 -2.09 11.96 -22.39
C SER A 366 -3.46 12.61 -22.36
N VAL A 367 -4.12 12.55 -21.22
CA VAL A 367 -5.44 13.14 -20.99
C VAL A 367 -5.24 14.29 -20.02
N ASP A 368 -5.43 15.51 -20.52
CA ASP A 368 -5.48 16.70 -19.68
C ASP A 368 -6.85 16.78 -19.00
N MET A 369 -6.86 17.10 -17.71
CA MET A 369 -8.05 17.14 -16.88
C MET A 369 -8.08 18.45 -16.12
N GLU A 370 -9.24 19.08 -16.09
CA GLU A 370 -9.43 20.30 -15.31
C GLU A 370 -9.14 20.07 -13.82
N THR A 371 -9.56 18.91 -13.31
CA THR A 371 -9.31 18.47 -11.93
C THR A 371 -8.76 17.04 -11.96
N GLY A 372 -7.65 16.80 -11.27
CA GLY A 372 -7.03 15.47 -11.13
C GLY A 372 -6.88 15.06 -9.67
N VAL A 373 -5.80 14.37 -9.32
CA VAL A 373 -5.45 14.13 -7.91
C VAL A 373 -5.24 15.46 -7.16
N PRO A 374 -5.64 15.59 -5.87
CA PRO A 374 -5.47 16.83 -5.12
C PRO A 374 -4.01 17.22 -4.92
N HIS A 375 -3.09 16.26 -4.82
CA HIS A 375 -1.67 16.50 -4.64
C HIS A 375 -0.86 15.34 -5.20
N ASN A 376 0.42 15.56 -5.54
CA ASN A 376 1.30 14.50 -6.05
C ASN A 376 1.86 13.59 -4.96
N PHE A 377 1.93 14.07 -3.72
CA PHE A 377 2.33 13.24 -2.59
C PHE A 377 1.13 12.42 -2.10
N ILE A 378 1.06 11.15 -2.52
CA ILE A 378 -0.05 10.25 -2.22
C ILE A 378 0.29 9.40 -1.01
N ILE A 379 -0.61 9.36 -0.03
CA ILE A 379 -0.34 8.72 1.26
C ILE A 379 -1.08 7.39 1.37
N ASN A 380 -2.35 7.33 0.98
CA ASN A 380 -3.16 6.12 1.13
C ASN A 380 -4.35 6.12 0.15
N PHE A 381 -5.03 4.97 0.05
CA PHE A 381 -6.22 4.80 -0.76
C PHE A 381 -7.24 3.89 -0.12
N ASP A 382 -8.48 4.05 -0.58
CA ASP A 382 -9.47 3.00 -0.51
C ASP A 382 -10.23 2.89 -1.83
N ILE A 383 -10.65 1.67 -2.16
CA ILE A 383 -11.33 1.34 -3.42
C ILE A 383 -12.73 0.83 -3.08
N ASP A 384 -13.76 1.49 -3.61
CA ASP A 384 -15.14 1.07 -3.44
C ASP A 384 -15.83 0.83 -4.79
N GLY A 385 -15.92 -0.44 -5.18
CA GLY A 385 -16.57 -0.86 -6.42
C GLY A 385 -15.91 -0.28 -7.66
N LYS A 386 -16.40 0.87 -8.11
CA LYS A 386 -15.91 1.62 -9.29
C LYS A 386 -15.18 2.91 -8.92
N ASP A 387 -15.31 3.38 -7.68
CA ASP A 387 -14.72 4.63 -7.23
C ASP A 387 -13.39 4.39 -6.53
N VAL A 388 -12.52 5.40 -6.56
CA VAL A 388 -11.25 5.41 -5.82
C VAL A 388 -11.17 6.66 -4.97
N TRP A 389 -10.79 6.48 -3.71
CA TRP A 389 -10.53 7.56 -2.78
C TRP A 389 -9.03 7.65 -2.54
N VAL A 390 -8.49 8.85 -2.67
CA VAL A 390 -7.05 9.11 -2.66
C VAL A 390 -6.73 10.10 -1.54
N ALA A 391 -6.11 9.62 -0.47
CA ALA A 391 -5.58 10.44 0.60
C ALA A 391 -4.23 11.04 0.18
N THR A 392 -4.07 12.35 0.33
CA THR A 392 -2.88 13.06 -0.14
C THR A 392 -2.36 14.04 0.90
N GLY A 393 -1.14 14.54 0.68
CA GLY A 393 -0.58 15.61 1.50
C GLY A 393 -1.36 16.94 1.45
N LYS A 394 -2.30 17.13 0.50
CA LYS A 394 -3.15 18.34 0.39
C LYS A 394 -4.54 18.04 -0.16
N GLY A 395 -5.35 17.39 0.66
CA GLY A 395 -6.77 17.13 0.47
C GLY A 395 -7.05 15.66 0.15
N LEU A 396 -8.35 15.33 0.17
CA LEU A 396 -8.87 14.03 -0.25
C LEU A 396 -9.39 14.13 -1.69
N GLY A 397 -9.02 13.17 -2.53
CA GLY A 397 -9.53 13.03 -3.88
C GLY A 397 -10.55 11.91 -3.98
N TRP A 398 -11.64 12.16 -4.70
CA TRP A 398 -12.61 11.13 -5.11
C TRP A 398 -12.59 11.03 -6.63
N ALA A 399 -12.01 9.94 -7.13
CA ALA A 399 -12.06 9.55 -8.53
C ALA A 399 -13.38 8.81 -8.77
N MET A 400 -14.29 9.43 -9.54
CA MET A 400 -15.61 8.88 -9.81
C MET A 400 -15.56 7.96 -11.04
N GLY A 401 -15.91 6.70 -10.83
CA GLY A 401 -15.88 5.66 -11.87
C GLY A 401 -17.22 5.49 -12.57
N ASP A 402 -17.99 6.56 -12.83
CA ASP A 402 -19.32 6.41 -13.45
C ASP A 402 -19.31 5.68 -14.79
N ASP A 403 -18.22 5.84 -15.52
CA ASP A 403 -17.96 5.22 -16.81
C ASP A 403 -16.91 4.08 -16.69
N TYR A 404 -16.51 3.74 -15.45
CA TYR A 404 -15.59 2.62 -15.18
C TYR A 404 -16.35 1.31 -15.42
N PHE A 405 -15.95 0.63 -16.47
CA PHE A 405 -16.31 -0.76 -16.68
C PHE A 405 -15.24 -1.61 -15.98
N PRO A 406 -15.62 -2.60 -15.14
CA PRO A 406 -14.67 -3.56 -14.56
C PRO A 406 -14.04 -4.50 -15.63
N GLY A 407 -14.08 -4.09 -16.90
CA GLY A 407 -13.66 -4.83 -18.08
C GLY A 407 -12.15 -4.89 -18.24
N VAL A 408 -11.42 -5.33 -17.22
CA VAL A 408 -10.19 -6.06 -17.47
C VAL A 408 -10.62 -7.28 -18.29
N ARG A 409 -10.21 -7.30 -19.56
CA ARG A 409 -10.52 -8.37 -20.50
C ARG A 409 -9.26 -9.18 -20.74
N THR A 410 -9.45 -10.47 -20.92
CA THR A 410 -8.42 -11.35 -21.46
C THR A 410 -7.95 -10.84 -22.83
N PRO A 411 -6.77 -11.21 -23.34
CA PRO A 411 -6.29 -10.78 -24.66
C PRO A 411 -7.25 -11.08 -25.83
N ASP A 412 -8.18 -12.04 -25.66
CA ASP A 412 -9.24 -12.39 -26.62
C ASP A 412 -10.59 -11.69 -26.33
N GLY A 413 -10.62 -10.69 -25.46
CA GLY A 413 -11.76 -9.81 -25.24
C GLY A 413 -12.86 -10.36 -24.31
N ARG A 414 -12.61 -11.48 -23.61
CA ARG A 414 -13.54 -12.04 -22.63
C ARG A 414 -13.31 -11.42 -21.25
N PRO A 415 -14.33 -11.36 -20.37
CA PRO A 415 -14.10 -11.01 -18.98
C PRO A 415 -13.11 -11.99 -18.33
N TYR A 416 -12.24 -11.53 -17.44
CA TYR A 416 -11.50 -12.46 -16.59
C TYR A 416 -12.52 -13.33 -15.81
N PRO A 417 -12.33 -14.67 -15.78
CA PRO A 417 -13.24 -15.54 -15.04
C PRO A 417 -13.23 -15.14 -13.56
N ALA A 418 -14.42 -15.06 -12.95
CA ALA A 418 -14.58 -14.78 -11.53
C ALA A 418 -13.81 -15.82 -10.68
N ALA A 419 -13.31 -15.39 -9.52
CA ALA A 419 -12.32 -16.02 -8.64
C ALA A 419 -12.52 -17.50 -8.18
N LYS A 420 -13.51 -18.23 -8.70
CA LYS A 420 -13.90 -19.57 -8.19
C LYS A 420 -13.34 -20.78 -8.96
N ASP A 421 -12.59 -20.61 -10.04
CA ASP A 421 -12.01 -21.74 -10.79
C ASP A 421 -10.49 -21.63 -11.01
N PRO A 422 -9.66 -22.38 -10.26
CA PRO A 422 -8.22 -22.44 -10.42
C PRO A 422 -7.76 -22.98 -11.80
N ALA A 423 -8.55 -23.81 -12.48
CA ALA A 423 -8.17 -24.41 -13.76
C ALA A 423 -8.25 -23.39 -14.91
N ALA A 424 -9.12 -22.40 -14.80
CA ALA A 424 -9.22 -21.26 -15.73
C ALA A 424 -8.02 -20.30 -15.60
N ARG A 425 -7.27 -20.32 -14.47
CA ARG A 425 -6.07 -19.48 -14.25
C ARG A 425 -4.90 -19.85 -15.17
N ALA A 426 -4.75 -21.13 -15.54
CA ALA A 426 -3.57 -21.63 -16.25
C ALA A 426 -3.54 -21.30 -17.76
N THR A 427 -4.66 -20.85 -18.34
CA THR A 427 -4.80 -20.58 -19.78
C THR A 427 -4.72 -19.09 -20.15
N LEU A 428 -4.65 -18.20 -19.16
CA LEU A 428 -4.68 -16.73 -19.35
C LEU A 428 -3.34 -16.03 -19.12
N ILE A 429 -2.35 -16.75 -18.61
CA ILE A 429 -0.95 -16.33 -18.67
C ILE A 429 -0.55 -16.55 -20.14
N PRO A 430 -0.07 -15.53 -20.88
CA PRO A 430 0.57 -15.82 -22.16
C PRO A 430 1.62 -16.86 -21.85
N ALA A 431 1.59 -18.01 -22.53
CA ALA A 431 2.71 -18.92 -22.50
C ALA A 431 3.92 -18.06 -22.90
N GLN A 432 4.69 -17.61 -21.90
CA GLN A 432 6.06 -17.20 -22.14
C GLN A 432 6.63 -18.38 -22.90
N ALA A 433 7.07 -18.11 -24.13
CA ALA A 433 7.62 -19.10 -25.03
C ALA A 433 8.50 -20.03 -24.19
N ARG A 434 8.00 -21.25 -23.98
CA ARG A 434 8.82 -22.29 -23.40
C ARG A 434 10.02 -22.42 -24.33
N PRO A 435 11.27 -22.47 -23.83
CA PRO A 435 12.27 -23.19 -24.60
C PRO A 435 11.81 -24.63 -24.86
#